data_AF-A0A1S1N3R2-F1
#
_entry.id   AF-A0A1S1N3R2-F1
#
_cell.length_a   1.000
_cell.length_b   1.000
_cell.length_c   1.000
_cell.angle_alpha   90.00
_cell.angle_beta   90.00
_cell.angle_gamma   90.00
#
_symmetry.space_group_name_H-M   'P 1'
#
loop_
_entity.id
_entity.type
_entity.pdbx_description
1 polymer ?
#
loop_
_entity_poly.entity_id
_entity_poly.type
_entity_poly.pdbx_seq_one_letter_code
_entity_poly.pdbx_strand_id
1 'polypeptide(L)'
;MPQWNKSLHKWLSLLVGIQLLIWLVTGLYFNLMDHRKASGNSNLQSINHQGIIAPERLIPVTQLAVQNAKHIGLLWLFGKPYYQVTIERGAHSYQAHNIKLFDASTGAPFTLNESLARTIALKSYNGPVNIISADLLAPPMDELPKQKNPLWQVKLQDELHTHVYIEPTSGAVVAHINDERRVRDLMFKLHFMDYLGTGGFNHWLTITFALLTLALTITGLAWLSERYRAGQLSFTHQHKTQNVTVHVSNTQHTHVLALDKHSTLFDSLAQQGIMLPSNCGGGGTCGMCRIQTNQPVKVTQADQTRLSQSKLEQGFRLACQHNACDIQHITVRTLKRTNKNAS
;
A
#
# COMPACT_ATOMS: atom_id res chain seq x y z
N MET A 1 3.83 -31.84 -4.54
CA MET A 1 5.10 -31.05 -4.55
C MET A 1 5.87 -31.19 -3.22
N PRO A 2 7.18 -30.86 -3.16
CA PRO A 2 7.95 -30.85 -1.91
C PRO A 2 7.35 -29.88 -0.89
N GLN A 3 7.46 -30.18 0.41
CA GLN A 3 6.94 -29.33 1.49
C GLN A 3 7.47 -27.88 1.44
N TRP A 4 8.64 -27.69 0.84
CA TRP A 4 9.29 -26.39 0.63
C TRP A 4 8.43 -25.39 -0.15
N ASN A 5 7.72 -25.81 -1.21
CA ASN A 5 6.88 -24.91 -2.02
C ASN A 5 5.67 -24.36 -1.23
N LYS A 6 5.11 -25.14 -0.29
CA LYS A 6 3.98 -24.69 0.54
C LYS A 6 4.43 -23.68 1.59
N SER A 7 5.60 -23.91 2.20
CA SER A 7 6.19 -22.98 3.14
C SER A 7 6.58 -21.67 2.46
N LEU A 8 7.24 -21.75 1.29
CA LEU A 8 7.61 -20.59 0.49
C LEU A 8 6.37 -19.78 0.09
N HIS A 9 5.33 -20.42 -0.46
CA HIS A 9 4.08 -19.75 -0.80
C HIS A 9 3.45 -19.07 0.42
N LYS A 10 3.37 -19.75 1.57
CA LYS A 10 2.80 -19.17 2.80
C LYS A 10 3.52 -17.87 3.22
N TRP A 11 4.84 -17.87 3.24
CA TRP A 11 5.61 -16.70 3.68
C TRP A 11 5.61 -15.58 2.63
N LEU A 12 5.67 -15.92 1.34
CA LEU A 12 5.47 -14.96 0.26
C LEU A 12 4.09 -14.30 0.36
N SER A 13 3.03 -15.08 0.57
CA SER A 13 1.67 -14.57 0.74
C SER A 13 1.55 -13.62 1.91
N LEU A 14 2.23 -13.90 3.04
CA LEU A 14 2.19 -13.02 4.20
C LEU A 14 2.89 -11.68 3.90
N LEU A 15 4.11 -11.73 3.38
CA LEU A 15 4.88 -10.52 3.08
C LEU A 15 4.18 -9.65 2.02
N VAL A 16 3.76 -10.27 0.91
CA VAL A 16 3.06 -9.57 -0.17
C VAL A 16 1.69 -9.09 0.30
N GLY A 17 0.96 -9.91 1.06
CA GLY A 17 -0.35 -9.57 1.61
C GLY A 17 -0.34 -8.34 2.53
N ILE A 18 0.68 -8.21 3.39
CA ILE A 18 0.84 -7.02 4.25
C ILE A 18 1.00 -5.75 3.41
N GLN A 19 1.86 -5.77 2.39
CA GLN A 19 2.06 -4.61 1.53
C GLN A 19 0.83 -4.30 0.67
N LEU A 20 0.11 -5.33 0.17
CA LEU A 20 -1.18 -5.14 -0.52
C LEU A 20 -2.23 -4.51 0.40
N LEU A 21 -2.24 -4.87 1.69
CA LEU A 21 -3.13 -4.25 2.68
C LEU A 21 -2.78 -2.78 2.89
N ILE A 22 -1.48 -2.42 2.99
CA ILE A 22 -1.03 -1.03 3.05
C ILE A 22 -1.50 -0.27 1.81
N TRP A 23 -1.34 -0.85 0.61
CA TRP A 23 -1.82 -0.25 -0.65
C TRP A 23 -3.34 -0.08 -0.68
N LEU A 24 -4.10 -1.05 -0.16
CA LEU A 24 -5.55 -0.95 -0.08
C LEU A 24 -5.98 0.17 0.87
N VAL A 25 -5.38 0.25 2.06
CA VAL A 25 -5.69 1.30 3.06
C VAL A 25 -5.33 2.68 2.55
N THR A 26 -4.12 2.85 2.02
CA THR A 26 -3.65 4.13 1.45
C THR A 26 -4.40 4.50 0.18
N GLY A 27 -4.76 3.53 -0.66
CA GLY A 27 -5.60 3.73 -1.83
C GLY A 27 -7.02 4.17 -1.46
N LEU A 28 -7.61 3.57 -0.43
CA LEU A 28 -8.90 3.99 0.11
C LEU A 28 -8.83 5.43 0.65
N TYR A 29 -7.77 5.76 1.38
CA TYR A 29 -7.54 7.13 1.84
C TYR A 29 -7.57 8.14 0.69
N PHE A 30 -6.86 7.89 -0.42
CA PHE A 30 -6.86 8.81 -1.57
C PHE A 30 -8.22 9.00 -2.23
N ASN A 31 -9.11 8.03 -2.12
CA ASN A 31 -10.47 8.14 -2.66
C ASN A 31 -11.43 8.88 -1.71
N LEU A 32 -11.13 8.92 -0.41
CA LEU A 32 -12.00 9.54 0.62
C LEU A 32 -11.56 10.94 1.02
N MET A 33 -10.27 11.25 0.87
CA MET A 33 -9.66 12.51 1.31
C MET A 33 -10.09 13.70 0.44
N ASP A 34 -10.34 14.85 1.08
CA ASP A 34 -10.55 16.12 0.38
C ASP A 34 -9.22 16.61 -0.23
N HIS A 35 -9.16 16.62 -1.56
CA HIS A 35 -7.96 17.02 -2.29
C HIS A 35 -7.52 18.46 -2.00
N ARG A 36 -8.44 19.40 -1.76
CA ARG A 36 -8.09 20.80 -1.48
C ARG A 36 -7.48 20.95 -0.10
N LYS A 37 -8.02 20.27 0.92
CA LYS A 37 -7.44 20.28 2.28
C LYS A 37 -6.06 19.61 2.31
N ALA A 38 -5.97 18.43 1.72
CA ALA A 38 -4.74 17.67 1.62
C ALA A 38 -3.64 18.34 0.79
N SER A 39 -3.99 19.30 -0.06
CA SER A 39 -3.00 20.11 -0.77
C SER A 39 -2.13 20.95 0.17
N GLY A 40 -2.62 21.27 1.38
CA GLY A 40 -2.03 22.26 2.28
C GLY A 40 -2.32 23.71 1.89
N ASN A 41 -2.97 23.94 0.74
CA ASN A 41 -3.16 25.27 0.17
C ASN A 41 -4.56 25.85 0.45
N SER A 42 -5.31 25.29 1.41
CA SER A 42 -6.67 25.77 1.70
C SER A 42 -6.70 27.23 2.17
N ASN A 43 -5.65 27.67 2.86
CA ASN A 43 -5.47 29.05 3.31
C ASN A 43 -4.47 29.83 2.43
N LEU A 44 -4.01 29.28 1.31
CA LEU A 44 -3.07 29.98 0.43
C LEU A 44 -3.79 31.09 -0.33
N GLN A 45 -3.22 32.29 -0.28
CA GLN A 45 -3.67 33.47 -1.00
C GLN A 45 -2.53 34.01 -1.88
N SER A 46 -2.87 34.50 -3.07
CA SER A 46 -1.92 35.16 -3.95
C SER A 46 -1.51 36.52 -3.38
N ILE A 47 -0.21 36.82 -3.46
CA ILE A 47 0.34 38.12 -3.06
C ILE A 47 0.60 38.93 -4.31
N ASN A 48 0.05 40.15 -4.36
CA ASN A 48 0.48 41.12 -5.35
C ASN A 48 1.75 41.83 -4.87
N HIS A 49 2.86 41.59 -5.55
CA HIS A 49 4.12 42.27 -5.26
C HIS A 49 4.37 43.51 -6.12
N GLN A 50 3.56 43.76 -7.15
CA GLN A 50 3.79 44.83 -8.12
C GLN A 50 3.78 46.22 -7.48
N GLY A 51 4.56 47.12 -8.07
CA GLY A 51 4.55 48.55 -7.76
C GLY A 51 4.53 49.38 -9.02
N ILE A 52 4.48 50.70 -8.83
CA ILE A 52 4.55 51.69 -9.90
C ILE A 52 5.84 52.48 -9.70
N ILE A 53 6.77 52.40 -10.66
CA ILE A 53 7.97 53.25 -10.70
C ILE A 53 8.16 53.81 -12.10
N ALA A 54 8.58 55.06 -12.17
CA ALA A 54 9.04 55.70 -13.39
C ALA A 54 10.39 55.06 -13.83
N PRO A 55 10.56 54.68 -15.11
CA PRO A 55 11.77 54.02 -15.62
C PRO A 55 13.09 54.74 -15.29
N GLU A 56 13.05 56.07 -15.14
CA GLU A 56 14.21 56.94 -14.83
C GLU A 56 14.82 56.68 -13.44
N ARG A 57 14.14 55.94 -12.56
CA ARG A 57 14.63 55.60 -11.21
C ARG A 57 15.34 54.24 -11.14
N LEU A 58 15.53 53.57 -12.28
CA LEU A 58 16.22 52.30 -12.37
C LEU A 58 17.66 52.53 -12.82
N ILE A 59 18.63 51.91 -12.14
CA ILE A 59 20.03 51.97 -12.57
C ILE A 59 20.27 51.04 -13.77
N PRO A 60 21.17 51.39 -14.71
CA PRO A 60 21.54 50.49 -15.79
C PRO A 60 22.14 49.17 -15.25
N VAL A 61 21.72 48.04 -15.83
CA VAL A 61 22.21 46.71 -15.43
C VAL A 61 23.73 46.55 -15.56
N THR A 62 24.38 47.37 -16.37
CA THR A 62 25.85 47.41 -16.55
C THR A 62 26.59 47.92 -15.31
N GLN A 63 25.91 48.62 -14.40
CA GLN A 63 26.48 49.11 -13.14
C GLN A 63 26.39 48.09 -12.00
N LEU A 64 25.74 46.94 -12.23
CA LEU A 64 25.65 45.87 -11.24
C LEU A 64 27.01 45.18 -11.08
N ALA A 65 27.45 45.03 -9.83
CA ALA A 65 28.68 44.31 -9.49
C ALA A 65 28.51 42.78 -9.61
N VAL A 66 28.25 42.29 -10.83
CA VAL A 66 28.09 40.86 -11.13
C VAL A 66 28.87 40.45 -12.37
N GLN A 67 29.53 39.30 -12.28
CA GLN A 67 30.17 38.63 -13.41
C GLN A 67 29.38 37.38 -13.78
N ASN A 68 29.41 36.98 -15.06
CA ASN A 68 28.82 35.73 -15.57
C ASN A 68 27.30 35.61 -15.39
N ALA A 69 26.57 36.73 -15.50
CA ALA A 69 25.11 36.69 -15.51
C ALA A 69 24.59 36.04 -16.80
N LYS A 70 23.80 34.96 -16.68
CA LYS A 70 23.12 34.32 -17.81
C LYS A 70 21.80 34.97 -18.15
N HIS A 71 21.08 35.43 -17.12
CA HIS A 71 19.79 36.09 -17.26
C HIS A 71 19.61 37.13 -16.15
N ILE A 72 19.06 38.30 -16.51
CA ILE A 72 18.70 39.36 -15.57
C ILE A 72 17.22 39.67 -15.77
N GLY A 73 16.43 39.47 -14.72
CA GLY A 73 15.00 39.81 -14.70
C GLY A 73 14.71 40.94 -13.72
N LEU A 74 13.62 41.67 -13.94
CA LEU A 74 13.08 42.61 -12.96
C LEU A 74 12.02 41.89 -12.13
N LEU A 75 12.25 41.85 -10.82
CA LEU A 75 11.35 41.29 -9.82
C LEU A 75 10.79 42.42 -8.97
N TRP A 76 9.53 42.32 -8.56
CA TRP A 76 8.94 43.24 -7.60
C TRP A 76 8.74 42.54 -6.26
N LEU A 77 9.04 43.24 -5.17
CA LEU A 77 8.71 42.82 -3.81
C LEU A 77 8.09 44.00 -3.06
N PHE A 78 6.77 43.91 -2.81
CA PHE A 78 5.97 44.94 -2.12
C PHE A 78 6.19 46.35 -2.66
N GLY A 79 6.11 46.49 -3.98
CA GLY A 79 6.24 47.77 -4.66
C GLY A 79 7.67 48.29 -4.80
N LYS A 80 8.69 47.54 -4.36
CA LYS A 80 10.10 47.83 -4.62
C LYS A 80 10.66 46.92 -5.72
N PRO A 81 11.36 47.47 -6.72
CA PRO A 81 11.94 46.70 -7.81
C PRO A 81 13.33 46.18 -7.44
N TYR A 82 13.60 44.94 -7.82
CA TYR A 82 14.86 44.25 -7.62
C TYR A 82 15.30 43.60 -8.93
N TYR A 83 16.59 43.69 -9.26
CA TYR A 83 17.19 42.88 -10.31
C TYR A 83 17.49 41.48 -9.78
N GLN A 84 16.87 40.48 -10.41
CA GLN A 84 17.15 39.07 -10.18
C GLN A 84 18.19 38.60 -11.20
N VAL A 85 19.42 38.39 -10.72
CA VAL A 85 20.55 37.97 -11.57
C VAL A 85 20.79 36.48 -11.39
N THR A 86 20.57 35.73 -12.47
CA THR A 86 20.76 34.27 -12.52
C THR A 86 22.15 33.95 -13.09
N ILE A 87 23.00 33.35 -12.26
CA ILE A 87 24.35 32.90 -12.65
C ILE A 87 24.27 31.44 -13.10
N GLU A 88 23.61 30.61 -12.30
CA GLU A 88 23.36 29.20 -12.59
C GLU A 88 21.95 28.82 -12.19
N ARG A 89 21.31 27.94 -12.97
CA ARG A 89 19.96 27.46 -12.70
C ARG A 89 19.83 26.02 -13.17
N GLY A 90 19.35 25.14 -12.30
CA GLY A 90 18.91 23.81 -12.70
C GLY A 90 17.67 23.87 -13.62
N ALA A 91 17.32 22.72 -14.22
CA ALA A 91 16.15 22.58 -15.08
C ALA A 91 14.82 22.80 -14.32
N HIS A 92 14.81 22.57 -13.01
CA HIS A 92 13.63 22.74 -12.16
C HIS A 92 13.94 23.66 -10.97
N SER A 93 12.92 24.35 -10.45
CA SER A 93 13.06 25.32 -9.34
C SER A 93 13.67 24.75 -8.06
N TYR A 94 13.41 23.47 -7.77
CA TYR A 94 13.94 22.81 -6.58
C TYR A 94 15.42 22.42 -6.70
N GLN A 95 15.99 22.43 -7.90
CA GLN A 95 17.39 22.09 -8.13
C GLN A 95 18.29 23.27 -7.76
N ALA A 96 19.54 22.97 -7.42
CA ALA A 96 20.52 23.98 -7.01
C ALA A 96 20.61 25.11 -8.06
N HIS A 97 20.53 26.35 -7.59
CA HIS A 97 20.68 27.53 -8.41
C HIS A 97 21.46 28.61 -7.66
N ASN A 98 22.13 29.46 -8.42
CA ASN A 98 22.86 30.61 -7.90
C ASN A 98 22.21 31.88 -8.46
N ILE A 99 21.35 32.48 -7.64
CA ILE A 99 20.59 33.69 -7.95
C ILE A 99 20.94 34.74 -6.90
N LYS A 100 21.22 35.96 -7.36
CA LYS A 100 21.48 37.12 -6.50
C LYS A 100 20.46 38.21 -6.78
N LEU A 101 20.03 38.91 -5.73
CA LEU A 101 19.15 40.06 -5.84
C LEU A 101 19.95 41.34 -5.65
N PHE A 102 19.59 42.37 -6.42
CA PHE A 102 20.10 43.73 -6.28
C PHE A 102 18.93 44.70 -6.28
N ASP A 103 18.96 45.71 -5.42
CA ASP A 103 17.98 46.79 -5.45
C ASP A 103 18.08 47.52 -6.80
N ALA A 104 16.98 47.63 -7.53
CA ALA A 104 17.03 48.14 -8.90
C ALA A 104 17.20 49.67 -8.97
N SER A 105 17.07 50.39 -7.85
CA SER A 105 17.27 51.84 -7.77
C SER A 105 18.66 52.22 -7.26
N THR A 106 19.32 51.36 -6.49
CA THR A 106 20.64 51.66 -5.91
C THR A 106 21.76 50.75 -6.42
N GLY A 107 21.42 49.56 -6.96
CA GLY A 107 22.40 48.54 -7.34
C GLY A 107 23.03 47.80 -6.17
N ALA A 108 22.62 48.08 -4.93
CA ALA A 108 23.13 47.40 -3.76
C ALA A 108 22.66 45.94 -3.72
N PRO A 109 23.50 44.97 -3.29
CA PRO A 109 23.07 43.59 -3.10
C PRO A 109 21.97 43.53 -2.04
N PHE A 110 20.96 42.70 -2.30
CA PHE A 110 19.81 42.51 -1.43
C PHE A 110 19.67 41.04 -1.04
N THR A 111 19.26 40.80 0.20
CA THR A 111 18.88 39.47 0.67
C THR A 111 17.62 39.60 1.51
N LEU A 112 16.68 38.70 1.28
CA LEU A 112 15.42 38.66 2.00
C LEU A 112 15.69 38.31 3.47
N ASN A 113 15.40 39.26 4.36
CA ASN A 113 15.57 39.11 5.81
C ASN A 113 14.35 38.46 6.47
N GLU A 114 14.49 38.12 7.75
CA GLU A 114 13.41 37.49 8.53
C GLU A 114 12.12 38.32 8.54
N SER A 115 12.22 39.64 8.75
CA SER A 115 11.04 40.53 8.80
C SER A 115 10.23 40.49 7.49
N LEU A 116 10.92 40.47 6.34
CA LEU A 116 10.27 40.37 5.04
C LEU A 116 9.67 38.96 4.84
N ALA A 117 10.36 37.90 5.26
CA ALA A 117 9.82 36.54 5.23
C ALA A 117 8.52 36.41 6.05
N ARG A 118 8.50 36.97 7.27
CA ARG A 118 7.31 37.03 8.12
C ARG A 118 6.17 37.78 7.44
N THR A 119 6.46 38.90 6.80
CA THR A 119 5.46 39.72 6.08
C THR A 119 4.87 38.95 4.89
N ILE A 120 5.71 38.26 4.11
CA ILE A 120 5.25 37.41 3.00
C ILE A 120 4.39 36.27 3.52
N ALA A 121 4.81 35.59 4.59
CA ALA A 121 4.06 34.49 5.17
C ALA A 121 2.65 34.94 5.60
N LEU A 122 2.54 36.04 6.37
CA LEU A 122 1.24 36.59 6.79
C LEU A 122 0.37 36.98 5.61
N LYS A 123 0.94 37.63 4.57
CA LYS A 123 0.17 38.02 3.39
C LYS A 123 -0.19 36.85 2.48
N SER A 124 0.54 35.74 2.54
CA SER A 124 0.23 34.52 1.79
C SER A 124 -0.87 33.68 2.43
N TYR A 125 -1.22 33.97 3.68
CA TYR A 125 -2.17 33.19 4.46
C TYR A 125 -3.51 33.93 4.60
N ASN A 126 -4.60 33.25 4.24
CA ASN A 126 -5.95 33.75 4.40
C ASN A 126 -6.51 33.35 5.76
N GLY A 127 -6.41 34.25 6.73
CA GLY A 127 -6.96 34.10 8.08
C GLY A 127 -6.14 34.86 9.13
N PRO A 128 -6.71 35.12 10.34
CA PRO A 128 -5.95 35.68 11.44
C PRO A 128 -4.95 34.63 11.95
N VAL A 129 -3.65 34.97 11.95
CA VAL A 129 -2.61 34.04 12.38
C VAL A 129 -1.41 34.78 12.98
N ASN A 130 -0.80 34.18 13.99
CA ASN A 130 0.45 34.64 14.57
C ASN A 130 1.61 33.79 14.06
N ILE A 131 2.82 34.35 14.06
CA ILE A 131 4.03 33.62 13.68
C ILE A 131 4.79 33.19 14.94
N ILE A 132 5.11 31.90 15.01
CA ILE A 132 5.92 31.29 16.07
C ILE A 132 7.41 31.58 15.81
N SER A 133 7.92 31.20 14.64
CA SER A 133 9.32 31.41 14.26
C SER A 133 9.45 31.64 12.75
N ALA A 134 10.59 32.20 12.35
CA ALA A 134 10.99 32.34 10.96
C ALA A 134 12.48 32.03 10.86
N ASP A 135 12.81 30.89 10.28
CA ASP A 135 14.16 30.34 10.28
C ASP A 135 14.62 30.06 8.85
N LEU A 136 15.84 30.45 8.50
CA LEU A 136 16.43 30.13 7.20
C LEU A 136 17.00 28.71 7.23
N LEU A 137 16.36 27.79 6.53
CA LEU A 137 16.76 26.38 6.49
C LEU A 137 17.62 26.09 5.27
N ALA A 138 18.74 25.40 5.49
CA ALA A 138 19.54 24.80 4.44
C ALA A 138 19.02 23.39 4.10
N PRO A 139 19.18 22.91 2.85
CA PRO A 139 18.94 21.52 2.49
C PRO A 139 19.87 20.56 3.27
N PRO A 140 19.43 19.31 3.55
CA PRO A 140 18.13 18.72 3.24
C PRO A 140 17.02 19.17 4.20
N MET A 141 15.78 19.26 3.68
CA MET A 141 14.59 19.61 4.45
C MET A 141 13.61 18.43 4.46
N ASP A 142 13.17 17.99 5.64
CA ASP A 142 12.31 16.81 5.79
C ASP A 142 10.96 16.93 5.05
N GLU A 143 10.32 18.09 5.12
CA GLU A 143 9.02 18.34 4.45
C GLU A 143 9.16 18.62 2.95
N LEU A 144 10.38 18.91 2.47
CA LEU A 144 10.69 19.23 1.08
C LEU A 144 11.98 18.53 0.64
N PRO A 145 12.01 17.18 0.56
CA PRO A 145 13.25 16.42 0.34
C PRO A 145 13.88 16.67 -1.04
N LYS A 146 13.09 17.14 -2.02
CA LYS A 146 13.60 17.50 -3.36
C LYS A 146 14.31 18.86 -3.38
N GLN A 147 14.07 19.71 -2.39
CA GLN A 147 14.57 21.08 -2.38
C GLN A 147 16.09 21.12 -2.11
N LYS A 148 16.83 21.74 -3.02
CA LYS A 148 18.30 21.90 -2.95
C LYS A 148 18.75 23.34 -2.74
N ASN A 149 17.83 24.28 -2.53
CA ASN A 149 18.15 25.68 -2.23
C ASN A 149 17.63 26.05 -0.84
N PRO A 150 18.33 26.93 -0.10
CA PRO A 150 17.84 27.41 1.19
C PRO A 150 16.46 28.06 1.07
N LEU A 151 15.60 27.82 2.05
CA LEU A 151 14.27 28.41 2.14
C LEU A 151 14.04 28.98 3.53
N TRP A 152 13.35 30.11 3.61
CA TRP A 152 12.78 30.56 4.87
C TRP A 152 11.59 29.66 5.22
N GLN A 153 11.61 29.06 6.40
CA GLN A 153 10.48 28.38 7.00
C GLN A 153 9.85 29.33 8.04
N VAL A 154 8.62 29.74 7.80
CA VAL A 154 7.84 30.53 8.76
C VAL A 154 6.76 29.63 9.36
N LYS A 155 6.84 29.41 10.68
CA LYS A 155 5.89 28.58 11.41
C LYS A 155 4.73 29.42 11.91
N LEU A 156 3.52 29.03 11.55
CA LEU A 156 2.30 29.70 11.94
C LEU A 156 1.69 29.06 13.19
N GLN A 157 1.04 29.87 14.01
CA GLN A 157 0.27 29.45 15.17
C GLN A 157 -1.19 29.27 14.75
N ASP A 158 -1.48 28.19 14.05
CA ASP A 158 -2.83 27.76 13.67
C ASP A 158 -3.08 26.30 14.11
N GLU A 159 -4.32 25.84 13.99
CA GLU A 159 -4.71 24.49 14.42
C GLU A 159 -4.09 23.36 13.57
N LEU A 160 -3.65 23.68 12.34
CA LEU A 160 -3.09 22.72 11.39
C LEU A 160 -1.55 22.74 11.33
N HIS A 161 -0.90 23.49 12.21
CA HIS A 161 0.55 23.65 12.30
C HIS A 161 1.19 23.98 10.93
N THR A 162 0.69 25.03 10.29
CA THR A 162 1.11 25.43 8.94
C THR A 162 2.52 26.02 8.95
N HIS A 163 3.37 25.48 8.08
CA HIS A 163 4.68 26.02 7.74
C HIS A 163 4.63 26.64 6.34
N VAL A 164 5.07 27.89 6.24
CA VAL A 164 5.18 28.61 4.96
C VAL A 164 6.64 28.62 4.52
N TYR A 165 6.89 28.12 3.33
CA TYR A 165 8.23 28.07 2.74
C TYR A 165 8.39 29.18 1.70
N ILE A 166 9.41 30.02 1.86
CA ILE A 166 9.64 31.21 1.02
C ILE A 166 11.05 31.19 0.46
N GLU A 167 11.18 31.45 -0.84
CA GLU A 167 12.48 31.52 -1.49
C GLU A 167 13.19 32.86 -1.20
N PRO A 168 14.42 32.86 -0.64
CA PRO A 168 15.14 34.10 -0.31
C PRO A 168 15.50 34.95 -1.53
N THR A 169 15.64 34.32 -2.70
CA THR A 169 16.10 34.95 -3.95
C THR A 169 14.99 35.48 -4.83
N SER A 170 13.72 35.27 -4.46
CA SER A 170 12.58 35.81 -5.21
C SER A 170 11.41 36.26 -4.36
N GLY A 171 11.39 35.93 -3.06
CA GLY A 171 10.22 36.13 -2.20
C GLY A 171 9.01 35.26 -2.58
N ALA A 172 9.17 34.33 -3.53
CA ALA A 172 8.10 33.42 -3.93
C ALA A 172 7.77 32.46 -2.79
N VAL A 173 6.48 32.27 -2.54
CA VAL A 173 5.97 31.23 -1.64
C VAL A 173 6.05 29.89 -2.38
N VAL A 174 6.97 29.03 -1.95
CA VAL A 174 7.20 27.71 -2.54
C VAL A 174 6.09 26.74 -2.16
N ALA A 175 5.65 26.78 -0.91
CA ALA A 175 4.65 25.85 -0.38
C ALA A 175 4.07 26.32 0.95
N HIS A 176 2.79 25.99 1.18
CA HIS A 176 2.21 25.84 2.50
C HIS A 176 2.20 24.34 2.86
N ILE A 177 2.70 23.99 4.05
CA ILE A 177 2.74 22.61 4.54
C ILE A 177 2.07 22.57 5.90
N ASN A 178 0.98 21.81 6.00
CA ASN A 178 0.19 21.65 7.21
C ASN A 178 -0.04 20.17 7.50
N ASP A 179 -0.72 19.84 8.60
CA ASP A 179 -0.92 18.45 9.03
C ASP A 179 -1.67 17.61 7.99
N GLU A 180 -2.68 18.17 7.32
CA GLU A 180 -3.40 17.50 6.23
C GLU A 180 -2.46 17.11 5.07
N ARG A 181 -1.57 18.03 4.70
CA ARG A 181 -0.55 17.75 3.69
C ARG A 181 0.47 16.72 4.17
N ARG A 182 0.88 16.75 5.44
CA ARG A 182 1.81 15.76 6.02
C ARG A 182 1.23 14.36 6.00
N VAL A 183 -0.06 14.21 6.34
CA VAL A 183 -0.76 12.92 6.25
C VAL A 183 -0.81 12.46 4.79
N ARG A 184 -1.20 13.33 3.87
CA ARG A 184 -1.20 13.02 2.43
C ARG A 184 0.19 12.56 1.96
N ASP A 185 1.25 13.29 2.31
CA ASP A 185 2.62 12.98 1.89
C ASP A 185 3.12 11.65 2.50
N LEU A 186 2.72 11.33 3.74
CA LEU A 186 2.93 10.02 4.34
C LEU A 186 2.19 8.90 3.57
N MET A 187 0.94 9.13 3.20
CA MET A 187 0.16 8.15 2.41
C MET A 187 0.78 7.94 1.03
N PHE A 188 1.30 8.98 0.38
CA PHE A 188 2.08 8.85 -0.85
C PHE A 188 3.33 8.01 -0.64
N LYS A 189 4.08 8.27 0.45
CA LYS A 189 5.30 7.53 0.78
C LYS A 189 5.02 6.04 0.96
N LEU A 190 3.97 5.69 1.70
CA LEU A 190 3.55 4.30 1.93
C LEU A 190 3.01 3.63 0.66
N HIS A 191 2.19 4.34 -0.12
CA HIS A 191 1.55 3.80 -1.32
C HIS A 191 2.55 3.53 -2.43
N PHE A 192 3.47 4.47 -2.69
CA PHE A 192 4.50 4.28 -3.72
C PHE A 192 5.72 3.53 -3.22
N MET A 193 5.76 3.16 -1.93
CA MET A 193 6.91 2.53 -1.27
C MET A 193 8.21 3.35 -1.39
N ASP A 194 8.10 4.68 -1.56
CA ASP A 194 9.24 5.59 -1.75
C ASP A 194 9.82 6.06 -0.42
N TYR A 195 10.30 5.10 0.39
CA TYR A 195 10.81 5.41 1.73
C TYR A 195 12.10 6.24 1.73
N LEU A 196 12.85 6.14 0.63
CA LEU A 196 14.16 6.77 0.43
C LEU A 196 14.07 8.13 -0.29
N GLY A 197 12.87 8.59 -0.68
CA GLY A 197 12.67 9.89 -1.32
C GLY A 197 13.28 9.98 -2.73
N THR A 198 13.28 8.87 -3.46
CA THR A 198 13.75 8.78 -4.86
C THR A 198 12.91 9.63 -5.81
N GLY A 199 11.67 9.96 -5.43
CA GLY A 199 10.81 10.88 -6.15
C GLY A 199 10.14 10.28 -7.39
N GLY A 200 10.17 8.96 -7.53
CA GLY A 200 9.54 8.19 -8.60
C GLY A 200 9.23 6.76 -8.16
N PHE A 201 8.49 6.01 -8.99
CA PHE A 201 8.04 4.64 -8.68
C PHE A 201 9.06 3.55 -9.08
N ASN A 202 10.08 3.91 -9.87
CA ASN A 202 11.09 2.99 -10.40
C ASN A 202 12.30 2.92 -9.47
N HIS A 203 12.18 2.24 -8.34
CA HIS A 203 13.29 2.02 -7.42
C HIS A 203 13.43 0.53 -7.06
N TRP A 204 14.56 0.15 -6.47
CA TRP A 204 14.87 -1.26 -6.22
C TRP A 204 13.80 -1.97 -5.38
N LEU A 205 13.23 -1.28 -4.37
CA LEU A 205 12.24 -1.87 -3.49
C LEU A 205 10.93 -2.24 -4.23
N THR A 206 10.43 -1.41 -5.15
CA THR A 206 9.25 -1.73 -5.97
C THR A 206 9.55 -2.86 -6.95
N ILE A 207 10.75 -2.88 -7.54
CA ILE A 207 11.20 -3.96 -8.44
C ILE A 207 11.25 -5.30 -7.68
N THR A 208 11.90 -5.35 -6.51
CA THR A 208 11.97 -6.55 -5.68
C THR A 208 10.57 -7.03 -5.31
N PHE A 209 9.69 -6.12 -4.91
CA PHE A 209 8.32 -6.49 -4.53
C PHE A 209 7.50 -7.02 -5.72
N ALA A 210 7.68 -6.47 -6.92
CA ALA A 210 7.07 -6.98 -8.14
C ALA A 210 7.53 -8.41 -8.45
N LEU A 211 8.82 -8.71 -8.30
CA LEU A 211 9.37 -10.07 -8.46
C LEU A 211 8.82 -11.04 -7.42
N LEU A 212 8.69 -10.62 -6.16
CA LEU A 212 8.08 -11.43 -5.10
C LEU A 212 6.60 -11.73 -5.38
N THR A 213 5.86 -10.74 -5.89
CA THR A 213 4.45 -10.89 -6.28
C THR A 213 4.29 -11.81 -7.50
N LEU A 214 5.22 -11.75 -8.45
CA LEU A 214 5.27 -12.68 -9.58
C LEU A 214 5.55 -14.11 -9.10
N ALA A 215 6.53 -14.30 -8.21
CA ALA A 215 6.82 -15.60 -7.61
C ALA A 215 5.62 -16.15 -6.83
N LEU A 216 4.90 -15.29 -6.11
CA LEU A 216 3.65 -15.65 -5.42
C LEU A 216 2.58 -16.13 -6.41
N THR A 217 2.39 -15.41 -7.52
CA THR A 217 1.44 -15.79 -8.58
C THR A 217 1.78 -17.15 -9.19
N ILE A 218 3.06 -17.38 -9.51
CA ILE A 218 3.54 -18.65 -10.07
C ILE A 218 3.29 -19.82 -9.09
N THR A 219 3.65 -19.64 -7.82
CA THR A 219 3.43 -20.67 -6.79
C THR A 219 1.95 -20.94 -6.54
N GLY A 220 1.10 -19.90 -6.59
CA GLY A 220 -0.35 -20.01 -6.50
C GLY A 220 -0.97 -20.78 -7.67
N LEU A 221 -0.57 -20.47 -8.91
CA LEU A 221 -1.02 -21.18 -10.11
C LEU A 221 -0.58 -22.65 -10.12
N ALA A 222 0.66 -22.92 -9.70
CA ALA A 222 1.14 -24.28 -9.55
C ALA A 222 0.30 -25.09 -8.54
N TRP A 223 -0.05 -24.47 -7.41
CA TRP A 223 -0.89 -25.11 -6.40
C TRP A 223 -2.33 -25.30 -6.86
N LEU A 224 -2.92 -24.31 -7.55
CA LEU A 224 -4.24 -24.41 -8.17
C LEU A 224 -4.29 -25.57 -9.18
N SER A 225 -3.27 -25.69 -10.03
CA SER A 225 -3.13 -26.77 -11.01
C SER A 225 -3.02 -28.15 -10.35
N GLU A 226 -2.25 -28.28 -9.25
CA GLU A 226 -2.16 -29.51 -8.46
C GLU A 226 -3.52 -29.91 -7.88
N ARG A 227 -4.28 -28.95 -7.32
CA ARG A 227 -5.61 -29.22 -6.77
C ARG A 227 -6.63 -29.57 -7.84
N TYR A 228 -6.58 -28.92 -9.00
CA TYR A 228 -7.42 -29.26 -10.15
C TYR A 228 -7.11 -30.68 -10.66
N ARG A 229 -5.83 -31.02 -10.87
CA ARG A 229 -5.40 -32.38 -11.27
C ARG A 229 -5.74 -33.45 -10.23
N ALA A 230 -5.81 -33.08 -8.96
CA ALA A 230 -6.24 -33.96 -7.88
C ALA A 230 -7.76 -34.14 -7.77
N GLY A 231 -8.56 -33.50 -8.64
CA GLY A 231 -10.03 -33.58 -8.60
C GLY A 231 -10.68 -32.81 -7.44
N GLN A 232 -9.90 -32.00 -6.71
CA GLN A 232 -10.36 -31.23 -5.55
C GLN A 232 -11.00 -29.89 -5.93
N LEU A 233 -10.93 -29.50 -7.20
CA LEU A 233 -11.55 -28.29 -7.74
C LEU A 233 -12.35 -28.67 -8.98
N SER A 234 -13.65 -28.43 -8.95
CA SER A 234 -14.55 -28.57 -10.09
C SER A 234 -15.04 -27.19 -10.51
N PHE A 235 -14.97 -26.89 -11.82
CA PHE A 235 -15.55 -25.67 -12.39
C PHE A 235 -17.01 -25.88 -12.87
N THR A 236 -17.56 -27.10 -12.72
CA THR A 236 -18.92 -27.42 -13.16
C THR A 236 -19.90 -27.46 -11.99
N HIS A 237 -20.90 -26.58 -12.04
CA HIS A 237 -22.03 -26.51 -11.11
C HIS A 237 -23.13 -27.55 -11.44
N GLN A 238 -22.76 -28.78 -11.83
CA GLN A 238 -23.72 -29.86 -12.02
C GLN A 238 -23.67 -30.83 -10.84
N HIS A 239 -24.67 -30.74 -9.98
CA HIS A 239 -24.89 -31.65 -8.84
C HIS A 239 -25.35 -33.02 -9.35
N LYS A 240 -24.41 -33.88 -9.71
CA LYS A 240 -24.69 -35.31 -9.93
C LYS A 240 -24.53 -36.04 -8.60
N THR A 241 -25.57 -36.72 -8.15
CA THR A 241 -25.53 -37.53 -6.92
C THR A 241 -25.18 -38.98 -7.23
N GLN A 242 -24.73 -39.71 -6.21
CA GLN A 242 -24.60 -41.16 -6.22
C GLN A 242 -24.97 -41.74 -4.87
N ASN A 243 -25.40 -43.00 -4.87
CA ASN A 243 -25.72 -43.71 -3.64
C ASN A 243 -24.44 -44.31 -3.07
N VAL A 244 -24.09 -43.89 -1.84
CA VAL A 244 -22.98 -44.43 -1.07
C VAL A 244 -23.53 -45.10 0.18
N THR A 245 -23.10 -46.34 0.42
CA THR A 245 -23.45 -47.09 1.61
C THR A 245 -22.48 -46.75 2.73
N VAL A 246 -23.01 -46.17 3.81
CA VAL A 246 -22.24 -45.67 4.96
C VAL A 246 -22.57 -46.52 6.18
N HIS A 247 -21.59 -47.26 6.67
CA HIS A 247 -21.67 -48.02 7.91
C HIS A 247 -21.12 -47.20 9.08
N VAL A 248 -21.95 -46.90 10.07
CA VAL A 248 -21.54 -46.10 11.23
C VAL A 248 -21.13 -47.02 12.38
N SER A 249 -19.82 -47.09 12.63
CA SER A 249 -19.22 -48.05 13.58
C SER A 249 -19.71 -47.95 15.02
N ASN A 250 -20.17 -46.79 15.48
CA ASN A 250 -20.62 -46.58 16.87
C ASN A 250 -22.09 -46.96 17.10
N THR A 251 -22.94 -46.97 16.07
CA THR A 251 -24.36 -47.31 16.18
C THR A 251 -24.74 -48.60 15.44
N GLN A 252 -23.80 -49.23 14.73
CA GLN A 252 -24.04 -50.41 13.89
C GLN A 252 -25.18 -50.24 12.87
N HIS A 253 -25.45 -49.00 12.46
CA HIS A 253 -26.46 -48.69 11.45
C HIS A 253 -25.80 -48.47 10.08
N THR A 254 -26.48 -48.98 9.06
CA THR A 254 -26.11 -48.81 7.65
C THR A 254 -27.09 -47.85 7.01
N HIS A 255 -26.58 -46.77 6.42
CA HIS A 255 -27.37 -45.80 5.66
C HIS A 255 -26.97 -45.84 4.18
N VAL A 256 -27.93 -45.74 3.27
CA VAL A 256 -27.67 -45.47 1.86
C VAL A 256 -27.95 -43.99 1.64
N LEU A 257 -26.90 -43.22 1.37
CA LEU A 257 -27.00 -41.77 1.24
C LEU A 257 -26.73 -41.36 -0.21
N ALA A 258 -27.59 -40.48 -0.74
CA ALA A 258 -27.36 -39.83 -2.02
C ALA A 258 -26.36 -38.67 -1.82
N LEU A 259 -25.08 -38.93 -2.08
CA LEU A 259 -24.00 -37.97 -1.91
C LEU A 259 -23.66 -37.30 -3.25
N ASP A 260 -23.35 -36.02 -3.22
CA ASP A 260 -22.86 -35.30 -4.40
C ASP A 260 -21.49 -35.85 -4.83
N LYS A 261 -21.39 -36.25 -6.10
CA LYS A 261 -20.21 -36.89 -6.72
C LYS A 261 -18.93 -36.07 -6.62
N HIS A 262 -19.03 -34.74 -6.67
CA HIS A 262 -17.89 -33.84 -6.77
C HIS A 262 -17.55 -33.14 -5.45
N SER A 263 -18.43 -33.26 -4.44
CA SER A 263 -18.12 -32.86 -3.07
C SER A 263 -17.24 -33.88 -2.36
N THR A 264 -16.44 -33.40 -1.39
CA THR A 264 -15.65 -34.29 -0.55
C THR A 264 -16.56 -35.12 0.34
N LEU A 265 -16.19 -36.36 0.65
CA LEU A 265 -16.97 -37.21 1.56
C LEU A 265 -17.18 -36.54 2.92
N PHE A 266 -16.23 -35.72 3.38
CA PHE A 266 -16.39 -34.95 4.61
C PHE A 266 -17.60 -34.00 4.56
N ASP A 267 -17.73 -33.23 3.46
CA ASP A 267 -18.81 -32.27 3.30
C ASP A 267 -20.15 -32.96 3.01
N SER A 268 -20.17 -33.98 2.14
CA SER A 268 -21.41 -34.69 1.80
C SER A 268 -21.99 -35.41 3.03
N LEU A 269 -21.14 -36.01 3.87
CA LEU A 269 -21.59 -36.67 5.10
C LEU A 269 -22.13 -35.65 6.11
N ALA A 270 -21.48 -34.50 6.26
CA ALA A 270 -21.95 -33.44 7.14
C ALA A 270 -23.33 -32.91 6.73
N GLN A 271 -23.59 -32.74 5.43
CA GLN A 271 -24.90 -32.35 4.89
C GLN A 271 -26.00 -33.38 5.21
N GLN A 272 -25.65 -34.67 5.27
CA GLN A 272 -26.56 -35.76 5.64
C GLN A 272 -26.61 -36.00 7.17
N GLY A 273 -26.05 -35.08 7.98
CA GLY A 273 -26.07 -35.16 9.45
C GLY A 273 -25.01 -36.09 10.06
N ILE A 274 -24.10 -36.65 9.27
CA ILE A 274 -23.01 -37.52 9.72
C ILE A 274 -21.73 -36.67 9.90
N MET A 275 -21.51 -36.19 11.12
CA MET A 275 -20.36 -35.36 11.44
C MET A 275 -19.10 -36.18 11.76
N LEU A 276 -18.06 -36.00 10.95
CA LEU A 276 -16.73 -36.55 11.19
C LEU A 276 -15.87 -35.60 12.02
N PRO A 277 -14.97 -36.11 12.88
CA PRO A 277 -14.06 -35.27 13.64
C PRO A 277 -13.09 -34.50 12.72
N SER A 278 -12.95 -33.19 12.93
CA SER A 278 -12.09 -32.32 12.13
C SER A 278 -11.70 -31.04 12.88
N ASN A 279 -10.40 -30.69 12.84
CA ASN A 279 -9.88 -29.40 13.32
C ASN A 279 -9.48 -28.46 12.16
N CYS A 280 -9.57 -28.91 10.91
CA CYS A 280 -9.06 -28.16 9.75
C CYS A 280 -10.13 -27.83 8.70
N GLY A 281 -11.41 -28.11 8.99
CA GLY A 281 -12.52 -27.82 8.07
C GLY A 281 -12.39 -28.47 6.68
N GLY A 282 -11.74 -29.63 6.58
CA GLY A 282 -11.56 -30.34 5.32
C GLY A 282 -10.26 -30.03 4.55
N GLY A 283 -9.33 -29.27 5.13
CA GLY A 283 -8.06 -28.94 4.49
C GLY A 283 -7.03 -30.09 4.35
N GLY A 284 -7.33 -31.31 4.79
CA GLY A 284 -6.40 -32.45 4.71
C GLY A 284 -5.21 -32.38 5.67
N THR A 285 -5.20 -31.44 6.61
CA THR A 285 -4.03 -31.14 7.45
C THR A 285 -4.13 -31.68 8.88
N CYS A 286 -5.30 -32.08 9.39
CA CYS A 286 -5.44 -32.58 10.77
C CYS A 286 -5.43 -34.12 10.90
N GLY A 287 -5.74 -34.85 9.83
CA GLY A 287 -5.75 -36.33 9.84
C GLY A 287 -6.89 -36.98 10.64
N MET A 288 -7.93 -36.24 11.02
CA MET A 288 -9.00 -36.71 11.93
C MET A 288 -10.20 -37.33 11.21
N CYS A 289 -10.57 -36.81 10.04
CA CYS A 289 -11.77 -37.22 9.27
C CYS A 289 -11.58 -38.58 8.60
N ARG A 290 -11.32 -39.63 9.39
CA ARG A 290 -10.96 -40.95 8.89
C ARG A 290 -12.20 -41.71 8.43
N ILE A 291 -12.12 -42.23 7.23
CA ILE A 291 -13.02 -43.25 6.69
C ILE A 291 -12.22 -44.54 6.48
N GLN A 292 -12.89 -45.67 6.51
CA GLN A 292 -12.33 -46.95 6.11
C GLN A 292 -13.12 -47.49 4.92
N THR A 293 -12.44 -47.99 3.91
CA THR A 293 -13.07 -48.61 2.74
C THR A 293 -12.30 -49.86 2.33
N ASN A 294 -13.03 -50.86 1.85
CA ASN A 294 -12.45 -52.08 1.28
C ASN A 294 -12.21 -51.93 -0.23
N GLN A 295 -12.60 -50.79 -0.81
CA GLN A 295 -12.43 -50.52 -2.23
C GLN A 295 -11.03 -49.99 -2.51
N PRO A 296 -10.45 -50.31 -3.68
CA PRO A 296 -9.14 -49.79 -4.08
C PRO A 296 -9.24 -48.30 -4.42
N VAL A 297 -9.11 -47.45 -3.41
CA VAL A 297 -9.12 -45.99 -3.54
C VAL A 297 -7.68 -45.47 -3.48
N LYS A 298 -7.37 -44.54 -4.40
CA LYS A 298 -6.06 -43.88 -4.49
C LYS A 298 -5.64 -43.33 -3.13
N VAL A 299 -4.37 -43.47 -2.77
CA VAL A 299 -3.82 -42.82 -1.58
C VAL A 299 -3.38 -41.41 -1.96
N THR A 300 -3.93 -40.38 -1.30
CA THR A 300 -3.52 -38.98 -1.54
C THR A 300 -2.26 -38.63 -0.76
N GLN A 301 -1.57 -37.54 -1.14
CA GLN A 301 -0.42 -37.06 -0.38
C GLN A 301 -0.79 -36.71 1.07
N ALA A 302 -2.00 -36.20 1.31
CA ALA A 302 -2.50 -35.91 2.64
C ALA A 302 -2.72 -37.19 3.47
N ASP A 303 -3.21 -38.27 2.84
CA ASP A 303 -3.30 -39.58 3.48
C ASP A 303 -1.91 -40.07 3.91
N GLN A 304 -0.93 -40.05 3.00
CA GLN A 304 0.46 -40.46 3.30
C GLN A 304 1.10 -39.62 4.41
N THR A 305 0.77 -38.33 4.49
CA THR A 305 1.36 -37.42 5.47
C THR A 305 0.73 -37.58 6.86
N ARG A 306 -0.51 -38.06 6.96
CA ARG A 306 -1.30 -38.05 8.21
C ARG A 306 -1.72 -39.43 8.72
N LEU A 307 -1.61 -40.47 7.90
CA LEU A 307 -1.94 -41.84 8.26
C LEU A 307 -0.66 -42.69 8.19
N SER A 308 -0.51 -43.63 9.12
CA SER A 308 0.59 -44.59 9.10
C SER A 308 0.39 -45.60 7.96
N GLN A 309 1.48 -46.19 7.49
CA GLN A 309 1.46 -47.20 6.41
C GLN A 309 0.50 -48.35 6.71
N SER A 310 0.53 -48.90 7.93
CA SER A 310 -0.41 -49.94 8.38
C SER A 310 -1.88 -49.51 8.28
N LYS A 311 -2.22 -48.25 8.56
CA LYS A 311 -3.59 -47.75 8.40
C LYS A 311 -3.98 -47.63 6.93
N LEU A 312 -3.06 -47.20 6.07
CA LEU A 312 -3.32 -47.11 4.63
C LEU A 312 -3.60 -48.49 4.04
N GLU A 313 -2.87 -49.52 4.49
CA GLU A 313 -3.05 -50.93 4.12
C GLU A 313 -4.39 -51.50 4.63
N GLN A 314 -4.84 -51.07 5.82
CA GLN A 314 -6.17 -51.41 6.37
C GLN A 314 -7.34 -50.66 5.68
N GLY A 315 -7.06 -49.88 4.63
CA GLY A 315 -8.08 -49.16 3.87
C GLY A 315 -8.51 -47.82 4.48
N PHE A 316 -7.75 -47.25 5.43
CA PHE A 316 -8.05 -45.92 5.96
C PHE A 316 -7.69 -44.83 4.96
N ARG A 317 -8.58 -43.84 4.84
CA ARG A 317 -8.42 -42.63 4.03
C ARG A 317 -8.98 -41.42 4.78
N LEU A 318 -8.60 -40.21 4.38
CA LEU A 318 -9.15 -38.96 4.89
C LEU A 318 -10.34 -38.50 4.05
N ALA A 319 -11.54 -38.52 4.63
CA ALA A 319 -12.80 -38.15 3.97
C ALA A 319 -12.77 -36.80 3.24
N CYS A 320 -12.00 -35.83 3.74
CA CYS A 320 -11.88 -34.51 3.12
C CYS A 320 -10.98 -34.44 1.89
N GLN A 321 -10.35 -35.55 1.50
CA GLN A 321 -9.41 -35.64 0.38
C GLN A 321 -9.89 -36.59 -0.71
N HIS A 322 -11.07 -37.20 -0.53
CA HIS A 322 -11.71 -38.13 -1.46
C HIS A 322 -13.11 -37.64 -1.74
N ASN A 323 -13.52 -37.71 -3.00
CA ASN A 323 -14.87 -37.34 -3.39
C ASN A 323 -15.77 -38.56 -3.30
N ALA A 324 -17.08 -38.33 -3.22
CA ALA A 324 -18.00 -39.45 -3.19
C ALA A 324 -17.86 -40.35 -4.44
N CYS A 325 -17.48 -39.79 -5.61
CA CYS A 325 -17.39 -40.55 -6.87
C CYS A 325 -16.39 -41.70 -6.84
N ASP A 326 -15.46 -41.65 -5.89
CA ASP A 326 -14.38 -42.61 -5.79
C ASP A 326 -14.78 -43.85 -4.95
N ILE A 327 -15.93 -43.80 -4.24
CA ILE A 327 -16.27 -44.79 -3.22
C ILE A 327 -17.77 -45.09 -3.15
N GLN A 328 -18.11 -46.39 -3.08
CA GLN A 328 -19.49 -46.87 -2.92
C GLN A 328 -19.77 -47.38 -1.50
N HIS A 329 -18.74 -47.87 -0.78
CA HIS A 329 -18.88 -48.41 0.57
C HIS A 329 -17.83 -47.83 1.51
N ILE A 330 -18.29 -47.20 2.59
CA ILE A 330 -17.42 -46.64 3.63
C ILE A 330 -17.90 -47.02 5.02
N THR A 331 -16.94 -47.21 5.92
CA THR A 331 -17.15 -47.28 7.36
C THR A 331 -16.62 -46.01 8.01
N VAL A 332 -17.42 -45.40 8.86
CA VAL A 332 -17.10 -44.14 9.53
C VAL A 332 -17.25 -44.25 11.04
N ARG A 333 -16.51 -43.40 11.75
CA ARG A 333 -16.67 -43.18 13.19
C ARG A 333 -17.09 -41.73 13.41
N THR A 334 -18.33 -41.54 13.85
CA THR A 334 -18.88 -40.21 14.09
C THR A 334 -18.59 -39.71 15.50
N LEU A 335 -18.63 -38.40 15.67
CA LEU A 335 -18.78 -37.80 16.98
C LEU A 335 -20.20 -38.13 17.50
N LYS A 336 -20.34 -38.39 18.80
CA LYS A 336 -21.62 -38.76 19.44
C LYS A 336 -22.76 -37.88 18.90
N ARG A 337 -23.86 -38.53 18.50
CA ARG A 337 -25.10 -37.92 18.01
C ARG A 337 -25.51 -36.76 18.93
N THR A 338 -25.39 -35.52 18.46
CA THR A 338 -26.19 -34.44 19.03
C THR A 338 -27.61 -34.69 18.56
N ASN A 339 -28.49 -35.06 19.50
CA ASN A 339 -29.91 -35.18 19.22
C ASN A 339 -30.40 -33.85 18.63
N LYS A 340 -30.68 -33.85 17.33
CA LYS A 340 -31.64 -32.91 16.74
C LYS A 340 -32.93 -33.68 16.56
N ASN A 341 -33.76 -33.58 17.60
CA ASN A 341 -35.22 -33.60 17.56
C ASN A 341 -35.73 -33.35 18.99
N ALA A 342 -35.96 -32.08 19.31
CA ALA A 342 -36.97 -31.64 20.25
C ALA A 342 -37.24 -30.14 20.00
N SER A 343 -38.47 -29.86 19.57
CA SER A 343 -39.13 -28.56 19.39
C SER A 343 -38.82 -27.81 18.09
#